data_AF-A0A136KNI7-F1
#
_entry.id   AF-A0A136KNI7-F1
#
_cell.length_a   1.000
_cell.length_b   1.000
_cell.length_c   1.000
_cell.angle_alpha   90.00
_cell.angle_beta   90.00
_cell.angle_gamma   90.00
#
_symmetry.space_group_name_H-M   'P 1'
#
loop_
_entity.id
_entity.type
_entity.pdbx_description
1 polymer ?
#
loop_
_entity_poly.entity_id
_entity_poly.type
_entity_poly.pdbx_seq_one_letter_code
_entity_poly.pdbx_strand_id
1 'polypeptide(L)'
;MLSRFWKFPHTKLGYWSIGLALTFLFLLFFVRESVQDFMVSTITNPLRRNLMLHYDFFTMLCGLASGIVGGIAIIKQKERSWLVWLALLPTLFILLIFIAEFLYHKGIIG
;
A
#
# COMPACT_ATOMS: atom_id res chain seq x y z
N MET A 1 -27.80 -16.56 -0.51
CA MET A 1 -26.82 -16.52 0.61
C MET A 1 -25.62 -15.59 0.37
N LEU A 2 -25.46 -14.94 -0.80
CA LEU A 2 -24.30 -14.06 -1.08
C LEU A 2 -24.34 -12.66 -0.44
N SER A 3 -25.47 -12.20 0.09
CA SER A 3 -25.64 -10.82 0.57
C SER A 3 -25.01 -10.53 1.94
N ARG A 4 -24.46 -11.55 2.63
CA ARG A 4 -23.90 -11.38 4.00
C ARG A 4 -22.43 -10.95 4.02
N PHE A 5 -21.71 -11.12 2.90
CA PHE A 5 -20.27 -10.85 2.80
C PHE A 5 -19.95 -9.42 2.39
N TRP A 6 -20.93 -8.69 1.86
CA TRP A 6 -20.82 -7.29 1.47
C TRP A 6 -21.27 -6.34 2.58
N LYS A 7 -20.80 -6.58 3.81
CA LYS A 7 -21.00 -5.61 4.89
C LYS A 7 -19.89 -4.57 4.82
N PHE A 8 -20.28 -3.33 4.59
CA PHE A 8 -19.44 -2.16 4.85
C PHE A 8 -18.89 -2.23 6.29
N PRO A 9 -17.64 -1.78 6.53
CA PRO A 9 -17.12 -1.72 7.89
C PRO A 9 -18.09 -0.90 8.76
N HIS A 10 -18.43 -1.42 9.93
CA HIS A 10 -19.28 -0.68 10.88
C HIS A 10 -18.44 0.21 11.81
N THR A 11 -17.11 0.09 11.74
CA THR A 11 -16.19 0.76 12.66
C THR A 11 -15.45 1.91 11.99
N LYS A 12 -15.23 2.98 12.77
CA LYS A 12 -14.46 4.14 12.32
C LYS A 12 -13.05 3.75 11.85
N LEU A 13 -12.40 2.76 12.51
CA LEU A 13 -11.08 2.26 12.10
C LEU A 13 -11.10 1.51 10.77
N GLY A 14 -12.15 0.73 10.50
CA GLY A 14 -12.32 0.06 9.21
C GLY A 14 -12.44 1.06 8.05
N TYR A 15 -13.18 2.16 8.24
CA TYR A 15 -13.25 3.24 7.26
C TYR A 15 -11.91 3.93 7.00
N TRP A 16 -11.14 4.22 8.06
CA TRP A 16 -9.79 4.79 7.92
C TRP A 16 -8.83 3.83 7.19
N SER A 17 -8.89 2.54 7.48
CA SER A 17 -8.07 1.53 6.80
C SER A 17 -8.38 1.46 5.30
N ILE A 18 -9.67 1.49 4.92
CA ILE A 18 -10.10 1.54 3.52
C ILE A 18 -9.63 2.83 2.86
N GLY A 19 -9.82 3.97 3.52
CA GLY A 19 -9.36 5.26 3.01
C GLY A 19 -7.86 5.24 2.72
N LEU A 20 -7.06 4.75 3.67
CA LEU A 20 -5.62 4.58 3.50
C LEU A 20 -5.25 3.61 2.38
N ALA A 21 -5.98 2.49 2.24
CA ALA A 21 -5.74 1.52 1.17
C ALA A 21 -6.07 2.12 -0.21
N LEU A 22 -7.17 2.86 -0.31
CA LEU A 22 -7.57 3.56 -1.54
C LEU A 22 -6.56 4.66 -1.89
N THR A 23 -6.12 5.44 -0.90
CA THR A 23 -5.08 6.46 -1.08
C THR A 23 -3.78 5.81 -1.54
N PHE A 24 -3.38 4.68 -0.96
CA PHE A 24 -2.20 3.95 -1.41
C PHE A 24 -2.33 3.50 -2.87
N LEU A 25 -3.45 2.89 -3.26
CA LEU A 25 -3.68 2.47 -4.64
C LEU A 25 -3.70 3.66 -5.60
N PHE A 26 -4.31 4.77 -5.20
CA PHE A 26 -4.36 6.00 -5.97
C PHE A 26 -2.96 6.61 -6.17
N LEU A 27 -2.15 6.66 -5.11
CA LEU A 27 -0.76 7.10 -5.19
C LEU A 27 0.07 6.19 -6.10
N LEU A 28 -0.06 4.86 -5.93
CA LEU A 28 0.73 3.89 -6.67
C LEU A 28 0.40 3.85 -8.17
N PHE A 29 -0.87 3.91 -8.56
CA PHE A 29 -1.25 3.86 -9.97
C PHE A 29 -1.32 5.24 -10.62
N PHE A 30 -1.93 6.22 -9.98
CA PHE A 30 -2.27 7.48 -10.65
C PHE A 30 -1.10 8.45 -10.62
N VAL A 31 -0.50 8.61 -9.44
CA VAL A 31 0.59 9.58 -9.27
C VAL A 31 1.89 9.03 -9.81
N ARG A 32 2.18 7.73 -9.65
CA ARG A 32 3.38 7.12 -10.24
C ARG A 32 3.41 7.28 -11.76
N GLU A 33 2.33 6.95 -12.46
CA GLU A 33 2.26 7.11 -13.93
C GLU A 33 2.35 8.59 -14.31
N SER A 34 1.62 9.47 -13.62
CA SER A 34 1.69 10.93 -13.88
C SER A 34 3.09 11.52 -13.66
N VAL A 35 3.77 11.08 -12.59
CA VAL A 35 5.15 11.49 -12.28
C VAL A 35 6.09 10.90 -13.33
N GLN A 36 5.94 9.63 -13.68
CA GLN A 36 6.83 8.95 -14.61
C GLN A 36 6.71 9.52 -16.03
N ASP A 37 5.50 9.76 -16.53
CA ASP A 37 5.27 10.43 -17.82
C ASP A 37 5.82 11.86 -17.86
N PHE A 38 5.74 12.58 -16.73
CA PHE A 38 6.32 13.91 -16.59
C PHE A 38 7.85 13.91 -16.39
N MET A 39 8.48 12.76 -16.13
CA MET A 39 9.88 12.64 -15.69
C MET A 39 10.77 11.79 -16.61
N VAL A 40 10.20 10.93 -17.47
CA VAL A 40 10.93 10.14 -18.51
C VAL A 40 11.70 11.05 -19.47
N SER A 41 11.29 12.31 -19.62
CA SER A 41 11.98 13.30 -20.44
C SER A 41 13.26 13.89 -19.82
N THR A 42 13.66 13.57 -18.57
CA THR A 42 14.84 14.22 -17.96
C THR A 42 15.49 13.43 -16.81
N ILE A 43 16.16 12.32 -17.12
CA ILE A 43 16.89 11.45 -16.16
C ILE A 43 18.17 12.11 -15.58
N THR A 44 18.55 13.30 -16.06
CA THR A 44 19.84 13.94 -15.74
C THR A 44 19.84 14.82 -14.49
N ASN A 45 18.69 15.13 -13.87
CA ASN A 45 18.63 16.07 -12.74
C ASN A 45 18.64 15.37 -11.37
N PRO A 46 19.68 15.55 -10.53
CA PRO A 46 19.78 14.87 -9.22
C PRO A 46 18.69 15.30 -8.23
N LEU A 47 18.18 16.52 -8.35
CA LEU A 47 17.12 17.07 -7.49
C LEU A 47 15.78 16.33 -7.70
N ARG A 48 15.44 16.00 -8.96
CA ARG A 48 14.24 15.24 -9.31
C ARG A 48 14.31 13.79 -8.87
N ARG A 49 15.48 13.15 -9.01
CA ARG A 49 15.71 11.78 -8.51
C ARG A 49 15.47 11.70 -7.00
N ASN A 50 15.93 12.69 -6.25
CA ASN A 50 15.75 12.72 -4.80
C ASN A 50 14.27 12.86 -4.41
N LEU A 51 13.49 13.70 -5.11
CA LEU A 51 12.05 13.83 -4.91
C LEU A 51 11.29 12.52 -5.18
N MET A 52 11.70 11.78 -6.20
CA MET A 52 11.09 10.49 -6.55
C MET A 52 11.27 9.47 -5.43
N LEU A 53 12.48 9.39 -4.84
CA LEU A 53 12.73 8.54 -3.68
C LEU A 53 11.86 8.93 -2.49
N HIS A 54 11.77 10.23 -2.15
CA HIS A 54 10.93 10.70 -1.04
C HIS A 54 9.45 10.34 -1.24
N TYR A 55 8.97 10.43 -2.47
CA TYR A 55 7.61 10.05 -2.83
C TYR A 55 7.34 8.55 -2.63
N ASP A 56 8.25 7.69 -3.10
CA ASP A 56 8.13 6.24 -2.94
C ASP A 56 8.15 5.84 -1.46
N PHE A 57 9.02 6.45 -0.65
CA PHE A 57 9.04 6.25 0.80
C PHE A 57 7.71 6.63 1.46
N PHE A 58 7.11 7.76 1.07
CA PHE A 58 5.84 8.22 1.63
C PHE A 58 4.70 7.27 1.26
N THR A 59 4.70 6.80 0.00
CA THR A 59 3.72 5.83 -0.50
C THR A 59 3.83 4.50 0.24
N MET A 60 5.04 3.98 0.45
CA MET A 60 5.28 2.78 1.27
C MET A 60 4.79 2.94 2.72
N LEU A 61 5.08 4.07 3.36
CA LEU A 61 4.60 4.36 4.72
C LEU A 61 3.07 4.36 4.79
N CYS A 62 2.40 4.92 3.77
CA CYS A 62 0.95 4.94 3.70
C CYS A 62 0.37 3.50 3.56
N GLY A 63 0.98 2.68 2.72
CA GLY A 63 0.60 1.26 2.55
C GLY A 63 0.82 0.42 3.81
N LEU A 64 1.90 0.66 4.56
CA LEU A 64 2.14 0.04 5.86
C LEU A 64 1.12 0.49 6.91
N ALA A 65 0.87 1.80 7.00
CA ALA A 65 -0.11 2.35 7.93
C ALA A 65 -1.51 1.79 7.67
N SER A 66 -1.90 1.63 6.39
CA SER A 66 -3.18 1.02 6.01
C SER A 66 -3.37 -0.38 6.60
N GLY A 67 -2.39 -1.28 6.45
CA GLY A 67 -2.52 -2.64 6.99
C GLY A 67 -2.28 -2.73 8.48
N ILE A 68 -1.52 -1.83 9.11
CA ILE A 68 -1.47 -1.75 10.58
C ILE A 68 -2.86 -1.40 11.11
N VAL A 69 -3.50 -0.35 10.59
CA VAL A 69 -4.85 0.05 11.01
C VAL A 69 -5.89 -1.03 10.67
N GLY A 70 -5.77 -1.67 9.51
CA GLY A 70 -6.64 -2.77 9.08
C GLY A 70 -6.47 -4.02 9.95
N GLY A 71 -5.23 -4.40 10.26
CA GLY A 71 -4.90 -5.49 11.16
C GLY A 71 -5.41 -5.24 12.58
N ILE A 72 -5.24 -4.02 13.10
CA ILE A 72 -5.80 -3.62 14.40
C ILE A 72 -7.34 -3.71 14.36
N ALA A 73 -8.00 -3.29 13.29
CA ALA A 73 -9.45 -3.41 13.16
C ALA A 73 -9.92 -4.88 13.17
N ILE A 74 -9.21 -5.77 12.47
CA ILE A 74 -9.51 -7.21 12.46
C ILE A 74 -9.31 -7.84 13.84
N ILE A 75 -8.17 -7.56 14.51
CA ILE A 75 -7.80 -8.19 15.78
C ILE A 75 -8.61 -7.62 16.94
N LYS A 76 -8.67 -6.29 17.08
CA LYS A 76 -9.30 -5.64 18.24
C LYS A 76 -10.80 -5.50 18.10
N GLN A 77 -11.31 -5.22 16.90
CA GLN A 77 -12.76 -5.00 16.71
C GLN A 77 -13.48 -6.26 16.18
N LYS A 78 -12.74 -7.36 15.97
CA LYS A 78 -13.25 -8.63 15.41
C LYS A 78 -14.06 -8.43 14.11
N GLU A 79 -13.78 -7.35 13.37
CA GLU A 79 -14.45 -7.08 12.11
C GLU A 79 -13.92 -8.04 11.04
N ARG A 80 -14.80 -8.92 10.56
CA ARG A 80 -14.52 -9.83 9.44
C ARG A 80 -14.95 -9.24 8.09
N SER A 81 -14.95 -7.92 7.96
CA SER A 81 -15.33 -7.27 6.71
C SER A 81 -14.24 -7.48 5.66
N TRP A 82 -14.66 -7.93 4.47
CA TRP A 82 -13.78 -8.26 3.35
C TRP A 82 -12.95 -7.06 2.88
N LEU A 83 -13.49 -5.84 3.00
CA LEU A 83 -12.77 -4.60 2.69
C LEU A 83 -11.55 -4.35 3.59
N VAL A 84 -11.60 -4.77 4.85
CA VAL A 84 -10.47 -4.63 5.78
C VAL A 84 -9.38 -5.66 5.46
N TRP A 85 -9.77 -6.84 4.98
CA TRP A 85 -8.84 -7.82 4.42
C TRP A 85 -8.16 -7.31 3.14
N LEU A 86 -8.91 -6.64 2.26
CA LEU A 86 -8.36 -5.98 1.09
C LEU A 86 -7.37 -4.86 1.46
N ALA A 87 -7.57 -4.17 2.57
CA ALA A 87 -6.63 -3.17 3.06
C ALA A 87 -5.30 -3.75 3.58
N LEU A 88 -5.24 -5.06 3.89
CA LEU A 88 -3.98 -5.74 4.22
C LEU A 88 -3.16 -6.11 2.99
N LEU A 89 -3.77 -6.21 1.81
CA LEU A 89 -3.11 -6.58 0.56
C LEU A 89 -1.94 -5.64 0.20
N PRO A 90 -2.09 -4.30 0.29
CA PRO A 90 -0.99 -3.35 0.14
C PRO A 90 0.21 -3.65 1.04
N THR A 91 -0.04 -3.93 2.31
CA THR A 91 1.01 -4.22 3.29
C THR A 91 1.68 -5.55 3.01
N LEU A 92 0.91 -6.57 2.63
CA LEU A 92 1.46 -7.86 2.22
C LEU A 92 2.35 -7.71 0.98
N PHE A 93 1.94 -6.89 0.02
CA PHE A 93 2.72 -6.63 -1.19
C PHE A 93 4.06 -5.95 -0.89
N ILE A 94 4.06 -4.96 0.01
CA ILE A 94 5.29 -4.31 0.48
C ILE A 94 6.21 -5.34 1.16
N LEU A 95 5.67 -6.20 2.03
CA LEU A 95 6.46 -7.24 2.69
C LEU A 95 7.06 -8.24 1.70
N LEU A 96 6.30 -8.64 0.68
CA LEU A 96 6.79 -9.53 -0.37
C LEU A 96 7.96 -8.91 -1.15
N ILE A 97 7.89 -7.62 -1.48
CA ILE A 97 9.01 -6.91 -2.13
C ILE A 97 10.25 -6.93 -1.23
N PHE A 98 10.09 -6.61 0.06
CA PHE A 98 11.21 -6.65 1.01
C PHE A 98 11.83 -8.04 1.13
N ILE A 99 11.00 -9.09 1.18
CA ILE A 99 11.48 -10.47 1.24
C ILE A 99 12.22 -10.83 -0.04
N ALA A 100 11.68 -10.48 -1.21
CA ALA A 100 12.31 -10.73 -2.50
C ALA A 100 13.68 -10.02 -2.59
N GLU A 101 13.75 -8.76 -2.18
CA GLU A 101 15.00 -7.98 -2.14
C GLU A 101 16.02 -8.62 -1.20
N PHE A 102 15.58 -9.07 -0.02
CA PHE A 102 16.45 -9.75 0.93
C PHE A 102 16.97 -11.08 0.41
N LEU A 103 16.10 -11.87 -0.24
CA LEU A 103 16.45 -13.16 -0.82
C LEU A 103 17.42 -13.01 -2.01
N TYR A 104 17.20 -11.98 -2.84
CA TYR A 104 18.08 -11.60 -3.95
C TYR A 104 19.46 -11.18 -3.44
N HIS A 105 19.51 -10.31 -2.43
CA HIS A 105 20.77 -9.88 -1.83
C HIS A 105 21.56 -11.02 -1.19
N LYS A 106 20.86 -12.03 -0.65
CA LYS A 106 21.46 -13.26 -0.11
C LYS A 106 21.89 -14.27 -1.19
N GLY A 107 21.61 -14.00 -2.47
CA GLY A 107 21.97 -14.88 -3.59
C GLY A 107 21.19 -16.19 -3.62
N ILE A 108 20.03 -16.26 -2.94
CA ILE A 108 19.20 -17.46 -2.86
C ILE A 108 18.34 -17.63 -4.12
N ILE A 109 17.95 -16.51 -4.73
CA ILE A 109 17.26 -16.44 -6.02
C ILE A 109 18.11 -15.59 -6.94
N GLY A 110 18.75 -16.25 -7.91
CA GLY A 110 19.60 -15.66 -8.93
C GLY A 110 19.55 -16.50 -10.18
#